data_AF-A0A349DDV1-F1
#
_entry.id   AF-A0A349DDV1-F1
#
_cell.length_a   1.000
_cell.length_b   1.000
_cell.length_c   1.000
_cell.angle_alpha   90.00
_cell.angle_beta   90.00
_cell.angle_gamma   90.00
#
_symmetry.space_group_name_H-M   'P 1'
#
loop_
_entity.id
_entity.type
_entity.pdbx_description
1 polymer ?
#
loop_
_entity_poly.entity_id
_entity_poly.type
_entity_poly.pdbx_seq_one_letter_code
_entity_poly.pdbx_strand_id
1 'polypeptide(L)'
;IAVVYNLGTNFLTGISYITQSIAAILQLGVTVDYSIFLVNRYNEERRHSATKEEAMSRALNGSFTSLAGSSLTTLFGFLALCFMQLTLGMNIGIVMAKGVIIGVLSVLIILPAFLLVFDDAINRHKHKPFTPNFGKLVAFVTKRKKSFAVLFLIIIIPSLILSMNVKQNYNLNADLPEDSVTAQGTALLKEKFNMTTSHFIIVDDSIPASKLVKMEGEIQNVKGVSSMLAYDMFVGTSIPDSIVPDDVISVVKQNGRQVMLVNSIYEASTDECNSQVEEIENIIHKYTDGDHFGYITGEGALYKDLIETTKVDFTVTSAISIIAVFIVIAVVFKSLSIPFILVLSIEVAIWINQGIST
;
A
#
# COMPACT_ATOMS: atom_id res chain seq x y z
N ILE A 1 -9.66 -23.45 -1.01
CA ILE A 1 -8.47 -24.33 -0.93
C ILE A 1 -7.18 -23.53 -1.15
N ALA A 2 -7.00 -22.88 -2.30
CA ALA A 2 -5.78 -22.10 -2.60
C ALA A 2 -5.44 -21.03 -1.53
N VAL A 3 -6.44 -20.31 -1.01
CA VAL A 3 -6.26 -19.32 0.06
C VAL A 3 -5.76 -19.97 1.36
N VAL A 4 -6.32 -21.11 1.74
CA VAL A 4 -5.91 -21.84 2.95
C VAL A 4 -4.45 -22.30 2.84
N TYR A 5 -4.05 -22.83 1.68
CA TYR A 5 -2.65 -23.18 1.44
C TYR A 5 -1.74 -21.95 1.50
N ASN A 6 -2.12 -20.85 0.85
CA ASN A 6 -1.31 -19.63 0.86
C ASN A 6 -1.14 -19.08 2.28
N LEU A 7 -2.23 -18.90 3.02
CA LEU A 7 -2.18 -18.44 4.41
C LEU A 7 -1.42 -19.42 5.32
N GLY A 8 -1.58 -20.72 5.13
CA GLY A 8 -0.83 -21.74 5.86
C GLY A 8 0.68 -21.62 5.66
N THR A 9 1.14 -21.33 4.44
CA THR A 9 2.57 -21.11 4.18
C THR A 9 3.12 -19.82 4.79
N ASN A 10 2.26 -18.86 5.15
CA ASN A 10 2.70 -17.60 5.77
C ASN A 10 3.14 -17.80 7.23
N PHE A 11 2.65 -18.85 7.91
CA PHE A 11 3.09 -19.23 9.26
C PHE A 11 4.61 -19.42 9.36
N LEU A 12 5.27 -19.83 8.28
CA LEU A 12 6.72 -20.07 8.23
C LEU A 12 7.56 -18.80 8.11
N THR A 13 6.96 -17.68 7.67
CA THR A 13 7.71 -16.47 7.25
C THR A 13 7.49 -15.27 8.15
N GLY A 14 6.39 -15.22 8.90
CA GLY A 14 6.01 -14.06 9.71
C GLY A 14 5.65 -12.86 8.81
N ILE A 15 4.37 -12.50 8.75
CA ILE A 15 3.89 -11.44 7.86
C ILE A 15 3.16 -10.35 8.65
N SER A 16 3.08 -9.16 8.08
CA SER A 16 2.27 -8.08 8.62
C SER A 16 0.80 -8.50 8.75
N TYR A 17 0.15 -8.07 9.84
CA TYR A 17 -1.28 -8.28 10.06
C TYR A 17 -2.13 -7.72 8.92
N ILE A 18 -1.75 -6.55 8.38
CA ILE A 18 -2.44 -5.92 7.25
C ILE A 18 -2.40 -6.85 6.04
N THR A 19 -1.21 -7.38 5.71
CA THR A 19 -1.04 -8.35 4.62
C THR A 19 -1.90 -9.59 4.83
N GLN A 20 -1.94 -10.14 6.05
CA GLN A 20 -2.74 -11.32 6.35
C GLN A 20 -4.24 -11.08 6.15
N SER A 21 -4.73 -9.91 6.56
CA SER A 21 -6.15 -9.54 6.47
C SER A 21 -6.62 -9.35 5.02
N ILE A 22 -5.80 -8.72 4.16
CA ILE A 22 -6.20 -8.42 2.78
C ILE A 22 -5.88 -9.56 1.79
N ALA A 23 -4.85 -10.37 2.06
CA ALA A 23 -4.37 -11.39 1.12
C ALA A 23 -5.46 -12.40 0.75
N ALA A 24 -6.31 -12.78 1.70
CA ALA A 24 -7.39 -13.74 1.46
C ALA A 24 -8.39 -13.23 0.43
N ILE A 25 -8.80 -11.96 0.54
CA ILE A 25 -9.80 -11.34 -0.32
C ILE A 25 -9.22 -11.12 -1.72
N LEU A 26 -8.00 -10.57 -1.81
CA LEU A 26 -7.33 -10.32 -3.08
C LEU A 26 -7.06 -11.64 -3.84
N GLN A 27 -6.56 -12.66 -3.15
CA GLN A 27 -6.26 -13.95 -3.78
C GLN A 27 -7.54 -14.65 -4.23
N LEU A 28 -8.62 -14.55 -3.44
CA LEU A 28 -9.91 -15.10 -3.81
C LEU A 28 -10.41 -14.48 -5.10
N GLY A 29 -10.38 -13.15 -5.24
CA GLY A 29 -10.79 -12.47 -6.47
C GLY A 29 -10.08 -13.01 -7.71
N VAL A 30 -8.73 -13.01 -7.68
CA VAL A 30 -7.92 -13.48 -8.81
C VAL A 30 -8.14 -14.98 -9.11
N THR A 31 -8.23 -15.82 -8.08
CA THR A 31 -8.33 -17.28 -8.27
C THR A 31 -9.74 -17.71 -8.73
N VAL A 32 -10.78 -16.98 -8.32
CA VAL A 32 -12.15 -17.26 -8.72
C VAL A 32 -12.35 -17.01 -10.20
N ASP A 33 -11.80 -15.93 -10.76
CA ASP A 33 -11.90 -15.64 -12.20
C ASP A 33 -11.32 -16.77 -13.05
N TYR A 34 -10.16 -17.30 -12.64
CA TYR A 34 -9.55 -18.46 -13.26
C TYR A 34 -10.41 -19.72 -13.17
N SER A 35 -11.06 -19.92 -12.03
CA SER A 35 -11.96 -21.05 -11.82
C SER A 35 -13.20 -20.96 -12.70
N ILE A 36 -13.81 -19.77 -12.79
CA ILE A 36 -14.99 -19.51 -13.63
C ILE A 36 -14.63 -19.74 -15.10
N PHE A 37 -13.48 -19.24 -15.56
CA PHE A 37 -13.04 -19.42 -16.93
C PHE A 37 -12.92 -20.91 -17.30
N LEU A 38 -12.22 -21.70 -16.46
CA LEU A 38 -12.06 -23.13 -16.70
C LEU A 38 -13.38 -23.90 -16.63
N VAL A 39 -14.24 -23.59 -15.66
CA VAL A 39 -15.58 -24.20 -15.54
C VAL A 39 -16.44 -23.89 -16.75
N ASN A 40 -16.42 -22.64 -17.25
CA ASN A 40 -17.19 -22.27 -18.43
C ASN A 40 -16.66 -23.01 -19.67
N ARG A 41 -15.34 -23.07 -19.85
CA ARG A 41 -14.74 -23.82 -20.95
C ARG A 41 -15.06 -25.32 -20.88
N TYR A 42 -15.00 -25.91 -19.69
CA TYR A 42 -15.38 -27.30 -19.48
C TYR A 42 -16.85 -27.54 -19.88
N ASN A 43 -17.76 -26.67 -19.48
CA ASN A 43 -19.17 -26.76 -19.84
C ASN A 43 -19.43 -26.60 -21.36
N GLU A 44 -18.64 -25.76 -22.04
CA GLU A 44 -18.67 -25.62 -23.51
C GLU A 44 -18.21 -26.90 -24.22
N GLU A 45 -17.07 -27.46 -23.80
CA GLU A 45 -16.50 -28.68 -24.37
C GLU A 45 -17.33 -29.92 -24.03
N ARG A 46 -18.01 -29.95 -22.88
CA ARG A 46 -18.88 -31.06 -22.46
C ARG A 46 -20.04 -31.31 -23.43
N ARG A 47 -20.51 -30.27 -24.14
CA ARG A 47 -21.55 -30.39 -25.19
C ARG A 47 -21.04 -31.05 -26.47
N HIS A 48 -19.73 -31.07 -26.68
CA HIS A 48 -19.07 -31.50 -27.92
C HIS A 48 -18.14 -32.70 -27.72
N SER A 49 -18.14 -33.31 -26.54
CA SER A 49 -17.24 -34.41 -26.17
C SER A 49 -18.04 -35.62 -25.68
N ALA A 50 -17.52 -36.82 -25.95
CA ALA A 50 -18.21 -38.06 -25.61
C ALA A 50 -18.08 -38.37 -24.10
N THR A 51 -16.89 -38.16 -23.54
CA THR A 51 -16.60 -38.42 -22.12
C THR A 51 -16.30 -37.14 -21.35
N LYS A 52 -16.46 -37.18 -20.03
CA LYS A 52 -16.16 -36.05 -19.14
C LYS A 52 -14.66 -35.77 -19.08
N GLU A 53 -13.84 -36.81 -19.15
CA GLU A 53 -12.38 -36.75 -19.16
C GLU A 53 -11.87 -36.07 -20.43
N GLU A 54 -12.45 -36.43 -21.58
CA GLU A 54 -12.11 -35.81 -22.86
C GLU A 54 -12.48 -34.33 -22.89
N ALA A 55 -13.67 -33.98 -22.41
CA ALA A 55 -14.10 -32.58 -22.28
C ALA A 55 -13.14 -31.77 -21.42
N MET A 56 -12.70 -32.33 -20.28
CA MET A 56 -11.76 -31.67 -19.37
C MET A 56 -10.38 -31.50 -19.99
N SER A 57 -9.87 -32.52 -20.69
CA SER A 57 -8.59 -32.44 -21.40
C SER A 57 -8.58 -31.35 -22.47
N ARG A 58 -9.64 -31.26 -23.28
CA ARG A 58 -9.79 -30.18 -24.27
C ARG A 58 -9.92 -28.81 -23.61
N ALA A 59 -10.68 -28.70 -22.52
CA ALA A 59 -10.85 -27.45 -21.79
C ALA A 59 -9.53 -26.96 -21.18
N LEU A 60 -8.73 -27.85 -20.59
CA LEU A 60 -7.41 -27.53 -20.04
C LEU A 60 -6.45 -27.06 -21.14
N ASN A 61 -6.32 -27.82 -22.24
CA ASN A 61 -5.43 -27.47 -23.34
C ASN A 61 -5.82 -26.14 -24.01
N GLY A 62 -7.13 -25.90 -24.20
CA GLY A 62 -7.62 -24.64 -24.77
C GLY A 62 -7.52 -23.45 -23.82
N SER A 63 -7.56 -23.68 -22.51
CA SER A 63 -7.52 -22.61 -21.51
C SER A 63 -6.11 -22.27 -21.02
N PHE A 64 -5.16 -23.19 -21.14
CA PHE A 64 -3.83 -23.06 -20.53
C PHE A 64 -3.11 -21.78 -20.96
N THR A 65 -3.03 -21.51 -22.27
CA THR A 65 -2.34 -20.30 -22.77
C THR A 65 -3.00 -19.02 -22.28
N SER A 66 -4.34 -18.97 -22.26
CA SER A 66 -5.09 -17.81 -21.78
C SER A 66 -4.88 -17.60 -20.28
N LEU A 67 -4.93 -18.68 -19.50
CA LEU A 67 -4.76 -18.65 -18.05
C LEU A 67 -3.33 -18.27 -17.66
N ALA A 68 -2.33 -18.82 -18.35
CA ALA A 68 -0.91 -18.50 -18.13
C ALA A 68 -0.61 -17.04 -18.44
N GLY A 69 -1.15 -16.48 -19.53
CA GLY A 69 -0.97 -15.06 -19.85
C GLY A 69 -1.52 -14.14 -18.75
N SER A 70 -2.75 -14.42 -18.28
CA SER A 70 -3.38 -13.63 -17.22
C SER A 70 -2.72 -13.79 -15.85
N SER A 71 -2.23 -15.00 -15.54
CA SER A 71 -1.57 -15.23 -14.25
C SER A 71 -0.17 -14.66 -14.19
N LEU A 72 0.56 -14.67 -15.31
CA LEU A 72 1.87 -14.02 -15.41
C LEU A 72 1.77 -12.50 -15.25
N THR A 73 0.80 -11.85 -15.89
CA THR A 73 0.61 -10.39 -15.70
C THR A 73 0.33 -10.06 -14.23
N THR A 74 -0.53 -10.84 -13.58
CA THR A 74 -0.86 -10.66 -12.16
C THR A 74 0.34 -10.95 -11.25
N LEU A 75 1.09 -12.02 -11.53
CA LEU A 75 2.27 -12.41 -10.79
C LEU A 75 3.34 -11.30 -10.82
N PHE A 76 3.66 -10.81 -12.01
CA PHE A 76 4.65 -9.74 -12.16
C PHE A 76 4.17 -8.40 -11.61
N GLY A 77 2.87 -8.11 -11.69
CA GLY A 77 2.26 -6.94 -11.03
C GLY A 77 2.47 -6.97 -9.50
N PHE A 78 2.27 -8.12 -8.86
CA PHE A 78 2.54 -8.25 -7.42
C PHE A 78 4.04 -8.29 -7.08
N LEU A 79 4.88 -8.91 -7.92
CA LEU A 79 6.33 -8.91 -7.73
C LEU A 79 6.94 -7.51 -7.86
N ALA A 80 6.31 -6.59 -8.60
CA ALA A 80 6.73 -5.20 -8.63
C ALA A 80 6.69 -4.54 -7.24
N LEU A 81 5.76 -4.94 -6.36
CA LEU A 81 5.68 -4.43 -4.98
C LEU A 81 6.90 -4.79 -4.13
N CYS A 82 7.69 -5.80 -4.53
CA CYS A 82 8.92 -6.18 -3.84
C CYS A 82 10.03 -5.14 -3.96
N PHE A 83 9.89 -4.15 -4.86
CA PHE A 83 10.83 -3.05 -5.02
C PHE A 83 10.54 -1.84 -4.10
N MET A 84 9.46 -1.89 -3.32
CA MET A 84 9.14 -0.86 -2.33
C MET A 84 10.11 -0.94 -1.15
N GLN A 85 10.60 0.21 -0.68
CA GLN A 85 11.37 0.36 0.55
C GLN A 85 10.48 0.09 1.78
N LEU A 86 9.22 0.49 1.72
CA LEU A 86 8.23 0.18 2.74
C LEU A 86 7.97 -1.33 2.77
N THR A 87 8.42 -1.99 3.84
CA THR A 87 8.35 -3.45 4.00
C THR A 87 6.93 -4.02 3.93
N LEU A 88 5.90 -3.20 4.18
CA LEU A 88 4.51 -3.58 3.99
C LEU A 88 4.22 -3.97 2.53
N GLY A 89 4.70 -3.17 1.57
CA GLY A 89 4.54 -3.43 0.13
C GLY A 89 5.23 -4.73 -0.28
N MET A 90 6.47 -4.93 0.15
CA MET A 90 7.23 -6.15 -0.12
C MET A 90 6.53 -7.41 0.43
N ASN A 91 6.01 -7.35 1.67
CA ASN A 91 5.25 -8.45 2.25
C ASN A 91 4.01 -8.81 1.43
N ILE A 92 3.25 -7.80 1.00
CA ILE A 92 2.08 -8.00 0.13
C ILE A 92 2.50 -8.63 -1.20
N GLY A 93 3.55 -8.11 -1.84
CA GLY A 93 4.06 -8.61 -3.12
C GLY A 93 4.41 -10.10 -3.08
N ILE A 94 5.18 -10.53 -2.08
CA ILE A 94 5.60 -11.94 -1.94
C ILE A 94 4.40 -12.86 -1.65
N VAL A 95 3.54 -12.47 -0.70
CA VAL A 95 2.37 -13.28 -0.30
C VAL A 95 1.39 -13.44 -1.47
N MET A 96 1.19 -12.37 -2.24
CA MET A 96 0.28 -12.38 -3.37
C MET A 96 0.86 -13.12 -4.58
N ALA A 97 2.15 -12.94 -4.89
CA ALA A 97 2.83 -13.67 -5.95
C ALA A 97 2.75 -15.20 -5.74
N LYS A 98 3.06 -15.67 -4.53
CA LYS A 98 2.87 -17.06 -4.12
C LYS A 98 1.41 -17.49 -4.20
N GLY A 99 0.50 -16.62 -3.74
CA GLY A 99 -0.95 -16.86 -3.79
C GLY A 99 -1.49 -17.09 -5.21
N VAL A 100 -0.98 -16.34 -6.20
CA VAL A 100 -1.33 -16.51 -7.62
C VAL A 100 -0.83 -17.87 -8.12
N ILE A 101 0.42 -18.25 -7.84
CA ILE A 101 0.98 -19.55 -8.27
C ILE A 101 0.18 -20.70 -7.67
N ILE A 102 -0.07 -20.69 -6.36
CA ILE A 102 -0.88 -21.69 -5.67
C ILE A 102 -2.31 -21.70 -6.22
N GLY A 103 -2.88 -20.53 -6.53
CA GLY A 103 -4.20 -20.37 -7.12
C GLY A 103 -4.31 -21.05 -8.48
N VAL A 104 -3.38 -20.76 -9.39
CA VAL A 104 -3.33 -21.37 -10.73
C VAL A 104 -3.13 -22.87 -10.66
N LEU A 105 -2.21 -23.36 -9.82
CA LEU A 105 -2.01 -24.79 -9.62
C LEU A 105 -3.26 -25.47 -9.07
N SER A 106 -3.95 -24.82 -8.12
CA SER A 106 -5.22 -25.32 -7.60
C SER A 106 -6.30 -25.39 -8.68
N VAL A 107 -6.37 -24.39 -9.56
CA VAL A 107 -7.34 -24.34 -10.67
C VAL A 107 -7.01 -25.38 -11.75
N LEU A 108 -5.73 -25.65 -12.03
CA LEU A 108 -5.34 -26.60 -13.07
C LEU A 108 -5.34 -28.06 -12.60
N ILE A 109 -5.19 -28.31 -11.30
CA ILE A 109 -5.06 -29.67 -10.75
C ILE A 109 -6.30 -30.06 -9.94
N ILE A 110 -6.62 -29.27 -8.92
CA ILE A 110 -7.65 -29.62 -7.94
C ILE A 110 -9.04 -29.45 -8.56
N LEU A 111 -9.31 -28.31 -9.19
CA LEU A 111 -10.64 -28.01 -9.73
C LEU A 111 -11.10 -29.06 -10.77
N PRO A 112 -10.29 -29.49 -11.76
CA PRO A 112 -10.64 -30.57 -12.67
C PRO A 112 -11.03 -31.87 -11.98
N ALA A 113 -10.25 -32.30 -10.97
CA ALA A 113 -10.53 -33.52 -10.23
C ALA A 113 -11.90 -33.43 -9.53
N PHE A 114 -12.20 -32.30 -8.88
CA PHE A 114 -13.50 -32.08 -8.25
C PHE A 114 -14.64 -32.04 -9.27
N LEU A 115 -14.47 -31.35 -10.40
CA LEU A 115 -15.50 -31.29 -11.44
C LEU A 115 -15.79 -32.67 -12.04
N LEU A 116 -14.77 -33.50 -12.28
CA LEU A 116 -14.96 -34.85 -12.82
C LEU A 116 -15.63 -35.81 -11.83
N VAL A 117 -15.37 -35.67 -10.54
CA VAL A 117 -16.00 -36.48 -9.48
C VAL A 117 -17.45 -36.06 -9.25
N PHE A 118 -17.74 -34.77 -9.24
CA PHE A 118 -19.06 -34.23 -8.91
C PHE A 118 -19.91 -33.81 -10.12
N ASP A 119 -19.50 -34.11 -11.36
CA ASP A 119 -20.19 -33.69 -12.59
C ASP A 119 -21.70 -34.00 -12.55
N ASP A 120 -22.08 -35.22 -12.18
CA ASP A 120 -23.49 -35.64 -12.12
C ASP A 120 -24.29 -34.86 -11.08
N ALA A 121 -23.72 -34.62 -9.89
CA ALA A 121 -24.35 -33.85 -8.84
C ALA A 121 -24.51 -32.37 -9.22
N ILE A 122 -23.49 -31.79 -9.87
CA ILE A 122 -23.50 -30.41 -10.36
C ILE A 122 -24.58 -30.25 -11.43
N ASN A 123 -24.66 -31.18 -12.39
CA ASN A 123 -25.64 -31.12 -13.47
C ASN A 123 -27.08 -31.30 -12.97
N ARG A 124 -27.30 -32.10 -11.91
CA ARG A 124 -28.62 -32.29 -11.28
C ARG A 124 -29.20 -31.00 -10.70
N HIS A 125 -28.35 -30.12 -10.18
CA HIS A 125 -28.74 -28.85 -9.55
C HIS A 125 -28.46 -27.62 -10.43
N LYS A 126 -28.20 -27.83 -11.73
CA LYS A 126 -27.86 -26.75 -12.64
C LYS A 126 -29.08 -25.90 -12.98
N HIS A 127 -29.06 -24.64 -12.56
CA HIS A 127 -30.05 -23.65 -12.98
C HIS A 127 -29.76 -23.12 -14.39
N LYS A 128 -30.79 -22.54 -15.03
CA LYS A 128 -30.62 -21.88 -16.33
C LYS A 128 -29.62 -20.72 -16.19
N PRO A 129 -28.61 -20.61 -17.07
CA PRO A 129 -27.62 -19.56 -16.97
C PRO A 129 -28.29 -18.19 -17.16
N PHE A 130 -27.99 -17.26 -16.25
CA PHE A 130 -28.39 -15.86 -16.39
C PHE A 130 -27.44 -15.15 -17.37
N THR A 131 -27.69 -15.30 -18.67
CA THR A 131 -26.92 -14.64 -19.73
C THR A 131 -27.81 -13.65 -20.48
N PRO A 132 -27.91 -12.38 -20.04
CA PRO A 132 -28.60 -11.34 -20.81
C PRO A 132 -27.98 -11.17 -22.20
N ASN A 133 -28.81 -11.05 -23.24
CA ASN A 133 -28.33 -10.86 -24.61
C ASN A 133 -27.97 -9.38 -24.84
N PHE A 134 -26.67 -9.08 -24.84
CA PHE A 134 -26.14 -7.73 -25.08
C PHE A 134 -25.91 -7.40 -26.56
N GLY A 135 -26.41 -8.19 -27.51
CA GLY A 135 -26.12 -8.02 -28.94
C GLY A 135 -26.44 -6.61 -29.46
N LYS A 136 -27.54 -5.99 -28.99
CA LYS A 136 -27.89 -4.60 -29.37
C LYS A 136 -26.88 -3.58 -28.86
N LEU A 137 -26.41 -3.75 -27.62
CA LEU A 137 -25.43 -2.86 -26.99
C LEU A 137 -24.07 -3.00 -27.68
N VAL A 138 -23.61 -4.23 -27.89
CA VAL A 138 -22.36 -4.51 -28.61
C VAL A 138 -22.42 -3.91 -30.02
N ALA A 139 -23.50 -4.16 -30.77
CA ALA A 139 -23.67 -3.59 -32.10
C ALA A 139 -23.66 -2.05 -32.11
N PHE A 140 -24.27 -1.41 -31.11
CA PHE A 140 -24.25 0.04 -30.94
C PHE A 140 -22.81 0.58 -30.73
N VAL A 141 -22.05 -0.04 -29.83
CA VAL A 141 -20.66 0.34 -29.55
C VAL A 141 -19.78 0.12 -30.78
N THR A 142 -19.88 -1.03 -31.46
CA THR A 142 -19.09 -1.33 -32.65
C THR A 142 -19.41 -0.39 -33.82
N LYS A 143 -20.69 -0.02 -34.01
CA LYS A 143 -21.10 0.93 -35.05
C LYS A 143 -20.55 2.33 -34.80
N ARG A 144 -20.45 2.76 -33.54
CA ARG A 144 -19.93 4.08 -33.13
C ARG A 144 -18.50 4.05 -32.60
N LYS A 145 -17.68 3.07 -33.02
CA LYS A 145 -16.30 2.88 -32.52
C LYS A 145 -15.42 4.14 -32.51
N LYS A 146 -15.54 5.01 -33.53
CA LYS A 146 -14.78 6.27 -33.59
C LYS A 146 -15.20 7.25 -32.49
N SER A 147 -16.50 7.37 -32.23
CA SER A 147 -17.03 8.24 -31.16
C SER A 147 -16.58 7.76 -29.78
N PHE A 148 -16.59 6.44 -29.55
CA PHE A 148 -16.11 5.86 -28.29
C PHE A 148 -14.59 6.02 -28.12
N ALA A 149 -13.80 5.90 -29.19
CA ALA A 149 -12.36 6.15 -29.13
C ALA A 149 -12.05 7.62 -28.80
N VAL A 150 -12.78 8.57 -29.39
CA VAL A 150 -12.66 10.00 -29.06
C VAL A 150 -13.09 10.26 -27.62
N LEU A 151 -14.21 9.68 -27.18
CA LEU A 151 -14.66 9.78 -25.79
C LEU A 151 -13.60 9.25 -24.81
N PHE A 152 -13.00 8.11 -25.12
CA PHE A 152 -11.91 7.55 -24.31
C PHE A 152 -10.75 8.53 -24.20
N LEU A 153 -10.27 9.10 -25.32
CA LEU A 153 -9.22 10.13 -25.30
C LEU A 153 -9.60 11.38 -24.49
N ILE A 154 -10.88 11.79 -24.54
CA ILE A 154 -11.39 12.91 -23.75
C ILE A 154 -11.38 12.59 -22.25
N ILE A 155 -11.67 11.35 -21.85
CA ILE A 155 -11.72 10.92 -20.44
C ILE A 155 -10.33 10.83 -19.81
N ILE A 156 -9.26 10.63 -20.59
CA ILE A 156 -7.88 10.54 -20.07
C ILE A 156 -7.51 11.78 -19.25
N ILE A 157 -7.74 12.98 -19.80
CA ILE A 157 -7.35 14.25 -19.19
C ILE A 157 -8.03 14.50 -17.84
N PRO A 158 -9.38 14.46 -17.71
CA PRO A 158 -10.04 14.66 -16.43
C PRO A 158 -9.69 13.56 -15.42
N SER A 159 -9.45 12.32 -15.86
CA SER A 159 -9.03 11.23 -14.96
C SER A 159 -7.67 11.52 -14.32
N LEU A 160 -6.69 11.98 -15.12
CA LEU A 160 -5.38 12.40 -14.64
C LEU A 160 -5.45 13.58 -13.65
N ILE A 161 -6.26 14.59 -13.98
CA ILE A 161 -6.45 15.76 -13.10
C ILE A 161 -7.06 15.32 -11.77
N LEU A 162 -8.07 14.43 -11.82
CA LEU A 162 -8.74 13.94 -10.63
C LEU A 162 -7.76 13.15 -9.75
N SER A 163 -6.98 12.23 -10.31
CA SER A 163 -6.01 11.44 -9.55
C SER A 163 -4.91 12.27 -8.91
N MET A 164 -4.47 13.36 -9.56
CA MET A 164 -3.43 14.26 -9.00
C MET A 164 -3.91 15.13 -7.84
N ASN A 165 -5.22 15.38 -7.70
CA ASN A 165 -5.78 16.23 -6.66
C ASN A 165 -6.19 15.48 -5.39
N VAL A 166 -6.03 14.14 -5.36
CA VAL A 166 -6.37 13.32 -4.20
C VAL A 166 -5.37 13.59 -3.07
N LYS A 167 -5.86 14.16 -1.96
CA LYS A 167 -5.07 14.30 -0.74
C LYS A 167 -4.96 12.94 -0.05
N GLN A 168 -3.74 12.47 0.16
CA GLN A 168 -3.47 11.22 0.86
C GLN A 168 -3.39 11.50 2.36
N ASN A 169 -4.23 10.85 3.16
CA ASN A 169 -4.13 10.90 4.61
C ASN A 169 -3.44 9.63 5.10
N TYR A 170 -2.30 9.77 5.80
CA TYR A 170 -1.58 8.63 6.35
C TYR A 170 -1.94 8.38 7.82
N ASN A 171 -2.67 9.31 8.45
CA ASN A 171 -3.05 9.20 9.85
C ASN A 171 -4.23 8.25 10.04
N LEU A 172 -3.94 7.00 10.43
CA LEU A 172 -4.94 5.96 10.69
C LEU A 172 -5.90 6.31 11.84
N ASN A 173 -5.50 7.19 12.76
CA ASN A 173 -6.38 7.59 13.86
C ASN A 173 -7.52 8.49 13.38
N ALA A 174 -7.32 9.23 12.28
CA ALA A 174 -8.36 10.06 11.68
C ALA A 174 -9.51 9.23 11.09
N ASP A 175 -9.25 7.97 10.75
CA ASP A 175 -10.24 7.05 10.18
C ASP A 175 -10.98 6.23 11.24
N LEU A 176 -10.60 6.36 12.52
CA LEU A 176 -11.29 5.69 13.62
C LEU A 176 -12.66 6.34 13.87
N PRO A 177 -13.69 5.54 14.25
CA PRO A 177 -14.95 6.09 14.72
C PRO A 177 -14.74 7.08 15.86
N GLU A 178 -15.45 8.22 15.82
CA GLU A 178 -15.34 9.29 16.82
C GLU A 178 -15.68 8.82 18.24
N ASP A 179 -16.51 7.77 18.36
CA ASP A 179 -16.91 7.16 19.62
C ASP A 179 -15.86 6.18 20.18
N SER A 180 -14.77 5.93 19.47
CA SER A 180 -13.69 5.09 19.96
C SER A 180 -12.94 5.74 21.13
N VAL A 181 -12.47 4.91 22.07
CA VAL A 181 -11.70 5.37 23.25
C VAL A 181 -10.43 6.11 22.82
N THR A 182 -9.78 5.67 21.74
CA THR A 182 -8.58 6.31 21.19
C THR A 182 -8.88 7.71 20.66
N ALA A 183 -9.94 7.89 19.85
CA ALA A 183 -10.30 9.19 19.30
C ALA A 183 -10.63 10.20 20.42
N GLN A 184 -11.39 9.78 21.43
CA GLN A 184 -11.71 10.62 22.59
C GLN A 184 -10.46 10.97 23.42
N GLY A 185 -9.55 10.01 23.60
CA GLY A 185 -8.28 10.24 24.31
C GLY A 185 -7.39 11.26 23.61
N THR A 186 -7.22 11.13 22.29
CA THR A 186 -6.43 12.08 21.48
C THR A 186 -7.08 13.47 21.46
N ALA A 187 -8.40 13.54 21.32
CA ALA A 187 -9.14 14.81 21.37
C ALA A 187 -8.95 15.52 22.72
N LEU A 188 -8.98 14.77 23.83
CA LEU A 188 -8.75 15.31 25.18
C LEU A 188 -7.34 15.86 25.37
N LEU A 189 -6.32 15.16 24.84
CA LEU A 189 -4.92 15.62 24.86
C LEU A 189 -4.74 16.92 24.07
N LYS A 190 -5.38 16.99 22.89
CA LYS A 190 -5.39 18.19 22.05
C LYS A 190 -6.05 19.37 22.76
N GLU A 191 -7.23 19.17 23.36
CA GLU A 191 -7.98 20.24 24.03
C GLU A 191 -7.31 20.74 25.31
N LYS A 192 -6.82 19.83 26.16
CA LYS A 192 -6.31 20.19 27.49
C LYS A 192 -4.84 20.58 27.52
N PHE A 193 -4.03 20.02 26.61
CA PHE A 193 -2.58 20.17 26.66
C PHE A 193 -1.99 20.76 25.38
N ASN A 194 -2.80 21.10 24.36
CA ASN A 194 -2.35 21.51 23.03
C ASN A 194 -1.34 20.52 22.41
N MET A 195 -1.38 19.25 22.84
CA MET A 195 -0.51 18.19 22.37
C MET A 195 -1.15 17.52 21.17
N THR A 196 -0.96 18.11 20.00
CA THR A 196 -1.50 17.54 18.76
C THR A 196 -0.54 16.53 18.15
N THR A 197 0.77 16.83 18.16
CA THR A 197 1.81 15.92 17.68
C THR A 197 3.09 16.15 18.47
N SER A 198 3.75 15.07 18.88
CA SER A 198 4.96 15.13 19.69
C SER A 198 6.18 14.66 18.90
N HIS A 199 7.26 15.43 18.97
CA HIS A 199 8.55 15.15 18.39
C HIS A 199 9.58 14.93 19.50
N PHE A 200 10.54 14.04 19.26
CA PHE A 200 11.70 13.86 20.11
C PHE A 200 12.94 14.26 19.35
N ILE A 201 13.75 15.12 19.94
CA ILE A 201 15.06 15.51 19.39
C ILE A 201 16.10 14.76 20.20
N ILE A 202 16.98 14.02 19.52
CA ILE A 202 18.06 13.26 20.13
C ILE A 202 19.37 13.86 19.67
N VAL A 203 20.16 14.37 20.61
CA VAL A 203 21.49 14.96 20.34
C VAL A 203 22.54 14.39 21.27
N ASP A 204 23.81 14.56 20.91
CA ASP A 204 24.91 14.18 21.79
C ASP A 204 24.92 15.03 23.08
N ASP A 205 25.25 14.39 24.19
CA ASP A 205 25.43 15.04 25.49
C ASP A 205 26.73 15.87 25.55
N SER A 206 27.65 15.64 24.60
CA SER A 206 28.91 16.39 24.49
C SER A 206 28.75 17.79 23.89
N ILE A 207 27.57 18.14 23.38
CA ILE A 207 27.32 19.47 22.82
C ILE A 207 27.43 20.51 23.94
N PRO A 208 28.22 21.59 23.77
CA PRO A 208 28.31 22.64 24.77
C PRO A 208 26.94 23.23 25.14
N ALA A 209 26.68 23.41 26.43
CA ALA A 209 25.41 23.97 26.93
C ALA A 209 25.03 25.30 26.26
N SER A 210 26.01 26.14 25.92
CA SER A 210 25.77 27.41 25.21
C SER A 210 25.26 27.24 23.77
N LYS A 211 25.61 26.14 23.09
CA LYS A 211 25.05 25.78 21.78
C LYS A 211 23.64 25.20 21.95
N LEU A 212 23.43 24.33 22.94
CA LEU A 212 22.12 23.72 23.23
C LEU A 212 21.06 24.79 23.52
N VAL A 213 21.33 25.73 24.43
CA VAL A 213 20.41 26.81 24.77
C VAL A 213 20.05 27.69 23.56
N LYS A 214 20.99 27.90 22.63
CA LYS A 214 20.72 28.63 21.39
C LYS A 214 19.85 27.83 20.43
N MET A 215 20.14 26.54 20.26
CA MET A 215 19.37 25.62 19.44
C MET A 215 17.93 25.51 19.96
N GLU A 216 17.75 25.31 21.26
CA GLU A 216 16.45 25.28 21.94
C GLU A 216 15.68 26.59 21.74
N GLY A 217 16.36 27.74 21.88
CA GLY A 217 15.75 29.04 21.63
C GLY A 217 15.29 29.23 20.18
N GLU A 218 16.05 28.74 19.19
CA GLU A 218 15.62 28.77 17.79
C GLU A 218 14.42 27.84 17.55
N ILE A 219 14.46 26.61 18.11
CA ILE A 219 13.37 25.63 17.98
C ILE A 219 12.08 26.12 18.63
N GLN A 220 12.13 26.73 19.82
CA GLN A 220 10.96 27.29 20.50
C GLN A 220 10.27 28.40 19.69
N ASN A 221 11.01 29.10 18.83
CA ASN A 221 10.49 30.17 17.98
C ASN A 221 9.98 29.67 16.62
N VAL A 222 10.16 28.38 16.29
CA VAL A 222 9.58 27.79 15.08
C VAL A 222 8.06 27.86 15.14
N LYS A 223 7.45 28.30 14.05
CA LYS A 223 6.00 28.51 13.98
C LYS A 223 5.24 27.21 14.28
N GLY A 224 4.32 27.26 15.25
CA GLY A 224 3.47 26.14 15.63
C GLY A 224 4.07 25.20 16.68
N VAL A 225 5.28 25.47 17.17
CA VAL A 225 5.79 24.81 18.38
C VAL A 225 5.01 25.35 19.58
N SER A 226 4.35 24.46 20.31
CA SER A 226 3.49 24.79 21.46
C SER A 226 4.26 24.78 22.78
N SER A 227 5.14 23.80 22.95
CA SER A 227 5.95 23.62 24.14
C SER A 227 7.20 22.81 23.81
N MET A 228 8.28 23.09 24.50
CA MET A 228 9.51 22.30 24.48
C MET A 228 9.87 21.90 25.91
N LEU A 229 10.29 20.66 26.10
CA LEU A 229 10.88 20.17 27.35
C LEU A 229 12.30 19.69 27.04
N ALA A 230 13.28 20.35 27.65
CA ALA A 230 14.69 19.97 27.61
C ALA A 230 15.23 19.82 29.04
N TYR A 231 16.34 19.11 29.19
CA TYR A 231 16.92 18.78 30.49
C TYR A 231 17.25 20.04 31.32
N ASP A 232 17.88 21.02 30.71
CA ASP A 232 18.28 22.28 31.32
C ASP A 232 17.09 23.12 31.80
N MET A 233 15.88 22.92 31.27
CA MET A 233 14.66 23.59 31.73
C MET A 233 14.17 23.09 33.10
N PHE A 234 14.57 21.88 33.52
CA PHE A 234 14.22 21.31 34.82
C PHE A 234 15.25 21.62 35.91
N VAL A 235 16.53 21.57 35.55
CA VAL A 235 17.66 21.69 36.49
C VAL A 235 18.40 23.03 36.40
N GLY A 236 18.14 23.82 35.35
CA GLY A 236 18.83 25.06 35.08
C GLY A 236 20.24 24.84 34.52
N THR A 237 20.71 25.77 33.70
CA THR A 237 22.02 25.71 33.02
C THR A 237 23.23 25.80 33.98
N SER A 238 22.98 26.04 35.27
CA SER A 238 24.01 26.31 36.29
C SER A 238 24.24 25.16 37.25
N ILE A 239 23.43 24.09 37.20
CA ILE A 239 23.58 22.92 38.09
C ILE A 239 24.39 21.85 37.35
N PRO A 240 25.55 21.41 37.91
CA PRO A 240 26.31 20.29 37.35
C PRO A 240 25.54 18.97 37.42
N ASP A 241 25.64 18.16 36.37
CA ASP A 241 24.99 16.85 36.27
C ASP A 241 25.33 15.92 37.45
N SER A 242 26.50 16.06 38.07
CA SER A 242 26.92 15.27 39.24
C SER A 242 26.06 15.46 40.49
N ILE A 243 25.19 16.47 40.52
CA ILE A 243 24.34 16.82 41.68
C ILE A 243 22.87 16.44 41.44
N VAL A 244 22.49 16.18 40.19
CA VAL A 244 21.11 15.85 39.82
C VAL A 244 20.87 14.36 40.08
N PRO A 245 19.72 13.98 40.69
CA PRO A 245 19.39 12.58 40.92
C PRO A 245 19.40 11.72 39.64
N ASP A 246 19.98 10.52 39.71
CA ASP A 246 20.17 9.60 38.58
C ASP A 246 18.85 9.16 37.91
N ASP A 247 17.76 9.13 38.67
CA ASP A 247 16.40 8.83 38.21
C ASP A 247 15.84 9.93 37.30
N VAL A 248 16.24 11.19 37.49
CA VAL A 248 15.88 12.29 36.60
C VAL A 248 16.80 12.31 35.38
N ILE A 249 18.11 12.16 35.56
CA ILE A 249 19.08 12.14 34.46
C ILE A 249 18.77 11.00 33.49
N SER A 250 18.53 9.79 33.98
CA SER A 250 18.35 8.60 33.13
C SER A 250 17.12 8.65 32.20
N VAL A 251 16.13 9.51 32.50
CA VAL A 251 14.95 9.72 31.65
C VAL A 251 15.27 10.60 30.44
N VAL A 252 16.21 11.54 30.59
CA VAL A 252 16.50 12.58 29.59
C VAL A 252 17.88 12.40 28.95
N LYS A 253 18.81 11.73 29.63
CA LYS A 253 20.18 11.46 29.20
C LYS A 253 20.53 9.99 29.40
N GLN A 254 20.95 9.32 28.34
CA GLN A 254 21.41 7.93 28.40
C GLN A 254 22.44 7.66 27.31
N ASN A 255 23.49 6.89 27.64
CA ASN A 255 24.51 6.45 26.68
C ASN A 255 25.19 7.60 25.89
N GLY A 256 25.44 8.73 26.55
CA GLY A 256 26.07 9.91 25.93
C GLY A 256 25.16 10.71 25.00
N ARG A 257 23.84 10.45 25.04
CA ARG A 257 22.82 11.18 24.29
C ARG A 257 21.84 11.82 25.25
N GLN A 258 21.25 12.93 24.82
CA GLN A 258 20.17 13.61 25.52
C GLN A 258 18.94 13.76 24.60
N VAL A 259 17.76 13.73 25.19
CA VAL A 259 16.47 13.78 24.50
C VAL A 259 15.74 15.06 24.88
N MET A 260 15.14 15.74 23.90
CA MET A 260 14.25 16.87 24.10
C MET A 260 12.88 16.53 23.52
N LEU A 261 11.80 16.91 24.19
CA LEU A 261 10.43 16.77 23.68
C LEU A 261 9.96 18.10 23.11
N VAL A 262 9.43 18.10 21.89
CA VAL A 262 8.86 19.27 21.23
C VAL A 262 7.44 18.94 20.79
N ASN A 263 6.45 19.66 21.33
CA ASN A 263 5.05 19.48 20.97
C ASN A 263 4.62 20.50 19.92
N SER A 264 3.88 20.04 18.92
CA SER A 264 3.30 20.84 17.86
C SER A 264 1.79 20.99 18.00
N ILE A 265 1.29 22.14 17.55
CA ILE A 265 -0.15 22.38 17.36
C ILE A 265 -0.66 21.78 16.04
N TYR A 266 0.24 21.43 15.11
CA TYR A 266 -0.14 20.82 13.84
C TYR A 266 -0.41 19.34 14.02
N GLU A 267 -1.33 18.82 13.21
CA GLU A 267 -1.61 17.38 13.15
C GLU A 267 -0.54 16.66 12.34
N ALA A 268 -0.17 15.46 12.78
CA ALA A 268 0.74 14.63 12.03
C ALA A 268 0.16 14.26 10.66
N SER A 269 1.03 13.95 9.69
CA SER A 269 0.65 13.70 8.28
C SER A 269 0.09 14.94 7.54
N THR A 270 0.31 16.16 8.04
CA THR A 270 -0.03 17.42 7.34
C THR A 270 1.20 18.10 6.73
N ASP A 271 1.00 18.90 5.68
CA ASP A 271 2.08 19.66 5.03
C ASP A 271 2.71 20.67 6.00
N GLU A 272 1.91 21.26 6.90
CA GLU A 272 2.36 22.18 7.94
C GLU A 272 3.28 21.48 8.96
N CYS A 273 2.91 20.28 9.42
CA CYS A 273 3.75 19.49 10.32
C CYS A 273 5.04 19.04 9.63
N ASN A 274 4.97 18.58 8.38
CA ASN A 274 6.15 18.16 7.61
C ASN A 274 7.14 19.32 7.43
N SER A 275 6.65 20.51 7.10
CA SER A 275 7.47 21.73 6.96
C SER A 275 8.11 22.13 8.29
N GLN A 276 7.37 22.02 9.39
CA GLN A 276 7.90 22.30 10.73
C GLN A 276 9.01 21.31 11.12
N VAL A 277 8.82 20.02 10.85
CA VAL A 277 9.83 18.98 11.11
C VAL A 277 11.10 19.28 10.32
N GLU A 278 10.99 19.65 9.03
CA GLU A 278 12.12 20.05 8.19
C GLU A 278 12.83 21.31 8.71
N GLU A 279 12.09 22.31 9.18
CA GLU A 279 12.68 23.51 9.79
C GLU A 279 13.45 23.17 11.07
N ILE A 280 12.89 22.34 11.94
CA ILE A 280 13.55 21.88 13.17
C ILE A 280 14.79 21.02 12.84
N GLU A 281 14.69 20.12 11.86
CA GLU A 281 15.81 19.30 11.38
C GLU A 281 16.97 20.15 10.88
N ASN A 282 16.69 21.19 10.10
CA ASN A 282 17.69 22.16 9.64
C ASN A 282 18.35 22.92 10.80
N ILE A 283 17.58 23.30 11.84
CA ILE A 283 18.14 23.91 13.05
C ILE A 283 19.04 22.92 13.78
N ILE A 284 18.61 21.68 13.98
CA ILE A 284 19.44 20.64 14.63
C ILE A 284 20.76 20.51 13.86
N HIS A 285 20.70 20.32 12.54
CA HIS A 285 21.90 20.20 11.71
C HIS A 285 22.82 21.42 11.84
N LYS A 286 22.29 22.65 11.86
CA LYS A 286 23.12 23.86 12.07
C LYS A 286 23.95 23.83 13.37
N TYR A 287 23.49 23.15 14.42
CA TYR A 287 24.20 23.07 15.71
C TYR A 287 24.99 21.78 15.90
N THR A 288 24.73 20.74 15.10
CA THR A 288 25.40 19.44 15.20
C THR A 288 26.39 19.15 14.06
N ASP A 289 26.31 19.87 12.93
CA ASP A 289 27.04 19.52 11.71
C ASP A 289 28.56 19.34 11.93
N GLY A 290 29.11 18.24 11.43
CA GLY A 290 30.54 17.93 11.41
C GLY A 290 31.14 17.31 12.68
N ASP A 291 30.59 17.60 13.86
CA ASP A 291 31.22 17.23 15.14
C ASP A 291 30.32 16.41 16.09
N HIS A 292 29.00 16.44 15.90
CA HIS A 292 28.03 15.85 16.84
C HIS A 292 26.84 15.19 16.12
N PHE A 293 26.24 14.19 16.76
CA PHE A 293 25.00 13.54 16.33
C PHE A 293 23.78 14.39 16.73
N GLY A 294 22.81 14.51 15.81
CA GLY A 294 21.53 15.18 16.06
C GLY A 294 20.45 14.75 15.08
N TYR A 295 19.32 14.27 15.59
CA TYR A 295 18.16 13.87 14.77
C TYR A 295 16.84 14.21 15.46
N ILE A 296 15.81 14.43 14.66
CA ILE A 296 14.41 14.49 15.09
C ILE A 296 13.71 13.15 14.82
N THR A 297 12.88 12.72 15.75
CA THR A 297 12.00 11.56 15.65
C THR A 297 10.66 11.86 16.33
N GLY A 298 9.83 10.85 16.57
CA GLY A 298 8.46 11.01 17.06
C GLY A 298 7.45 11.03 15.93
N GLU A 299 6.20 11.33 16.27
CA GLU A 299 5.06 11.07 15.39
C GLU A 299 5.14 11.86 14.06
N GLY A 300 5.39 13.16 14.12
CA GLY A 300 5.47 13.99 12.90
C GLY A 300 6.61 13.58 11.95
N ALA A 301 7.79 13.29 12.49
CA ALA A 301 8.94 12.82 11.70
C ALA A 301 8.66 11.44 11.06
N LEU A 302 8.07 10.51 11.81
CA LEU A 302 7.70 9.18 11.27
C LEU A 302 6.69 9.29 10.12
N TYR A 303 5.70 10.17 10.22
CA TYR A 303 4.74 10.36 9.14
C TYR A 303 5.36 11.08 7.93
N LYS A 304 6.24 12.07 8.14
CA LYS A 304 7.01 12.72 7.07
C LYS A 304 7.82 11.67 6.30
N ASP A 305 8.60 10.86 7.00
CA ASP A 305 9.42 9.79 6.41
C ASP A 305 8.56 8.76 5.66
N LEU A 306 7.40 8.39 6.22
CA LEU A 306 6.45 7.49 5.58
C LEU A 306 5.90 8.08 4.28
N ILE A 307 5.52 9.36 4.26
CA ILE A 307 5.01 10.06 3.08
C ILE A 307 6.08 10.11 1.99
N GLU A 308 7.29 10.53 2.34
CA GLU A 308 8.40 10.69 1.39
C GLU A 308 8.81 9.34 0.78
N THR A 309 8.97 8.32 1.63
CA THR A 309 9.32 6.96 1.21
C THR A 309 8.23 6.37 0.32
N THR A 310 6.96 6.48 0.73
CA THR A 310 5.83 5.92 -0.03
C THR A 310 5.65 6.60 -1.39
N LYS A 311 5.91 7.91 -1.48
CA LYS A 311 5.86 8.66 -2.75
C LYS A 311 6.85 8.13 -3.78
N VAL A 312 8.08 7.85 -3.35
CA VAL A 312 9.12 7.24 -4.20
C VAL A 312 8.70 5.82 -4.57
N ASP A 313 8.29 5.02 -3.58
CA ASP A 313 7.89 3.63 -3.76
C ASP A 313 6.76 3.46 -4.79
N PHE A 314 5.70 4.27 -4.71
CA PHE A 314 4.60 4.23 -5.66
C PHE A 314 5.04 4.55 -7.08
N THR A 315 5.94 5.53 -7.24
CA THR A 315 6.45 5.93 -8.55
C THR A 315 7.28 4.81 -9.18
N VAL A 316 8.24 4.26 -8.42
CA VAL A 316 9.13 3.19 -8.88
C VAL A 316 8.34 1.91 -9.19
N THR A 317 7.46 1.52 -8.27
CA THR A 317 6.68 0.28 -8.38
C THR A 317 5.68 0.34 -9.52
N SER A 318 5.01 1.48 -9.72
CA SER A 318 4.11 1.68 -10.86
C SER A 318 4.86 1.54 -12.19
N ALA A 319 6.03 2.18 -12.33
CA ALA A 319 6.84 2.06 -13.54
C ALA A 319 7.27 0.61 -13.83
N ILE A 320 7.75 -0.11 -12.81
CA ILE A 320 8.16 -1.52 -12.94
C ILE A 320 6.97 -2.39 -13.33
N SER A 321 5.81 -2.22 -12.68
CA SER A 321 4.59 -2.97 -12.96
C SER A 321 4.10 -2.75 -14.40
N ILE A 322 4.03 -1.49 -14.84
CA ILE A 322 3.63 -1.12 -16.20
C ILE A 322 4.54 -1.79 -17.23
N ILE A 323 5.86 -1.71 -17.04
CA ILE A 323 6.84 -2.32 -17.95
C ILE A 323 6.69 -3.84 -17.96
N ALA A 324 6.57 -4.47 -16.79
CA ALA A 324 6.45 -5.92 -16.70
C ALA A 324 5.15 -6.43 -17.34
N VAL A 325 4.02 -5.79 -17.07
CA VAL A 325 2.73 -6.12 -17.70
C VAL A 325 2.79 -5.89 -19.20
N PHE A 326 3.38 -4.79 -19.66
CA PHE A 326 3.57 -4.52 -21.09
C PHE A 326 4.35 -5.65 -21.76
N ILE A 327 5.48 -6.08 -21.19
CA ILE A 327 6.31 -7.16 -21.74
C ILE A 327 5.52 -8.47 -21.80
N VAL A 328 4.81 -8.84 -20.73
CA VAL A 328 4.02 -10.08 -20.70
C VAL A 328 2.94 -10.04 -21.78
N ILE A 329 2.17 -8.95 -21.88
CA ILE A 329 1.12 -8.82 -22.89
C ILE A 329 1.73 -8.83 -24.30
N ALA A 330 2.88 -8.18 -24.52
CA ALA A 330 3.55 -8.15 -25.82
C ALA A 330 3.95 -9.56 -26.28
N VAL A 331 4.47 -10.38 -25.36
CA VAL A 331 4.83 -11.78 -25.62
C VAL A 331 3.60 -12.64 -25.87
N VAL A 332 2.56 -12.51 -25.04
CA VAL A 332 1.33 -13.31 -25.13
C VAL A 332 0.57 -13.04 -26.43
N PHE A 333 0.39 -11.76 -26.78
CA PHE A 333 -0.36 -11.35 -27.97
C PHE A 333 0.50 -11.26 -29.24
N LYS A 334 1.81 -11.47 -29.13
CA LYS A 334 2.78 -11.35 -30.25
C LYS A 334 2.62 -10.04 -31.03
N SER A 335 2.31 -8.95 -30.32
CA SER A 335 2.01 -7.64 -30.90
C SER A 335 2.47 -6.55 -29.96
N LEU A 336 3.08 -5.49 -30.52
CA LEU A 336 3.53 -4.31 -29.77
C LEU A 336 2.44 -3.25 -29.60
N SER A 337 1.41 -3.24 -30.45
CA SER A 337 0.35 -2.23 -30.40
C SER A 337 -0.76 -2.58 -29.40
N ILE A 338 -1.07 -3.87 -29.24
CA ILE A 338 -2.10 -4.34 -28.30
C ILE A 338 -1.77 -3.99 -26.83
N PRO A 339 -0.54 -4.23 -26.33
CA PRO A 339 -0.16 -3.88 -24.97
C PRO A 339 -0.36 -2.40 -24.65
N PHE A 340 -0.04 -1.50 -25.58
CA PHE A 340 -0.21 -0.07 -25.36
C PHE A 340 -1.68 0.29 -25.07
N ILE A 341 -2.61 -0.24 -25.88
CA ILE A 341 -4.04 0.03 -25.70
C ILE A 341 -4.56 -0.56 -24.39
N LEU A 342 -4.14 -1.78 -24.06
CA LEU A 342 -4.59 -2.47 -22.83
C LEU A 342 -4.03 -1.80 -21.57
N VAL A 343 -2.73 -1.53 -21.52
CA VAL A 343 -2.09 -0.85 -20.40
C VAL A 343 -2.68 0.55 -20.22
N LEU A 344 -2.85 1.33 -21.31
CA LEU A 344 -3.48 2.65 -21.22
C LEU A 344 -4.92 2.57 -20.68
N SER A 345 -5.68 1.55 -21.08
CA SER A 345 -7.04 1.35 -20.56
C SER A 345 -7.05 1.01 -19.07
N ILE A 346 -6.08 0.23 -18.61
CA ILE A 346 -5.88 -0.11 -17.19
C ILE A 346 -5.49 1.15 -16.40
N GLU A 347 -4.52 1.93 -16.88
CA GLU A 347 -4.07 3.16 -16.20
C GLU A 347 -5.19 4.19 -16.06
N VAL A 348 -5.99 4.39 -17.12
CA VAL A 348 -7.16 5.29 -17.05
C VAL A 348 -8.17 4.81 -16.01
N ALA A 349 -8.42 3.50 -15.93
CA ALA A 349 -9.29 2.94 -14.90
C ALA A 349 -8.73 3.14 -13.48
N ILE A 350 -7.41 3.01 -13.31
CA ILE A 350 -6.73 3.27 -12.03
C ILE A 350 -6.89 4.75 -11.63
N TRP A 351 -6.64 5.69 -12.54
CA TRP A 351 -6.79 7.12 -12.26
C TRP A 351 -8.22 7.50 -11.91
N ILE A 352 -9.21 6.95 -12.61
CA ILE A 352 -10.63 7.14 -12.28
C ILE A 352 -10.92 6.60 -10.88
N ASN A 353 -10.47 5.38 -10.57
CA ASN A 353 -10.73 4.76 -9.28
C ASN A 353 -10.08 5.55 -8.13
N GLN A 354 -8.81 5.96 -8.29
CA GLN A 354 -8.13 6.82 -7.32
C GLN A 354 -8.88 8.14 -7.10
N GLY A 355 -9.31 8.77 -8.19
CA GLY A 355 -10.01 10.04 -8.14
C GLY A 355 -11.42 9.99 -7.53
N ILE A 356 -12.09 8.84 -7.55
CA ILE A 356 -13.42 8.64 -6.94
C ILE A 356 -13.33 8.17 -5.49
N SER A 357 -12.24 7.48 -5.12
CA SER A 357 -12.09 6.85 -3.80
C SER A 357 -11.70 7.84 -2.67
N THR A 358 -11.88 9.14 -2.89
CA THR A 358 -11.68 10.23 -1.92
C THR A 358 -13.04 10.76 -1.50
#